data_AF-A0A7K0MK36-F1
#
_entry.id   AF-A0A7K0MK36-F1
#
_cell.length_a   1.000
_cell.length_b   1.000
_cell.length_c   1.000
_cell.angle_alpha   90.00
_cell.angle_beta   90.00
_cell.angle_gamma   90.00
#
_symmetry.space_group_name_H-M   'P 1'
#
loop_
_entity.id
_entity.type
_entity.pdbx_description
1 polymer ?
#
loop_
_entity_poly.entity_id
_entity_poly.type
_entity_poly.pdbx_seq_one_letter_code
_entity_poly.pdbx_strand_id
1 'polypeptide(L)'
;MDSVGVAVFGDGASNIGAFHEGLNLAAIWKLPVIFICDNNVYGEYSRIQTTTPIEDLHMRAESYNMPHFSLDGMDVSAVQAGVAEAVERARSGGGPTLIEAKTYRFAGHSRADQALYRPAGELEKWLERDPIKVTENALIAEGLLTLESIEEMKASMKVTIEKVIATCVAAPEPLLASMFENIWTPAKASQS
;
A
#
# COMPACT_ATOMS: atom_id res chain seq x y z
N MET A 1 -19.22 -11.19 9.52
CA MET A 1 -18.86 -9.76 9.47
C MET A 1 -18.73 -9.40 8.00
N ASP A 2 -19.39 -8.35 7.53
CA ASP A 2 -19.34 -8.00 6.09
C ASP A 2 -18.07 -7.22 5.72
N SER A 3 -17.49 -6.53 6.71
CA SER A 3 -16.30 -5.68 6.53
C SER A 3 -15.01 -6.42 6.85
N VAL A 4 -13.98 -6.16 6.05
CA VAL A 4 -12.59 -6.62 6.24
C VAL A 4 -11.71 -5.40 6.46
N GLY A 5 -10.87 -5.44 7.49
CA GLY A 5 -9.83 -4.44 7.70
C GLY A 5 -8.63 -4.70 6.79
N VAL A 6 -8.06 -3.66 6.19
CA VAL A 6 -6.82 -3.79 5.40
C VAL A 6 -5.79 -2.85 5.98
N ALA A 7 -4.62 -3.39 6.33
CA ALA A 7 -3.48 -2.63 6.80
C ALA A 7 -2.34 -2.76 5.78
N VAL A 8 -1.98 -1.65 5.14
CA VAL A 8 -0.87 -1.58 4.17
C VAL A 8 0.32 -0.90 4.82
N PHE A 9 1.51 -1.46 4.67
CA PHE A 9 2.76 -0.95 5.26
C PHE A 9 3.96 -1.35 4.40
N GLY A 10 5.08 -0.64 4.56
CA GLY A 10 6.32 -0.94 3.84
C GLY A 10 7.17 -2.02 4.53
N ASP A 11 8.16 -2.54 3.82
CA ASP A 11 9.11 -3.56 4.30
C ASP A 11 9.81 -3.18 5.61
N GLY A 12 10.25 -1.93 5.76
CA GLY A 12 10.86 -1.44 7.00
C GLY A 12 9.93 -1.46 8.22
N ALA A 13 8.62 -1.29 8.03
CA ALA A 13 7.65 -1.32 9.12
C ALA A 13 7.48 -2.73 9.71
N SER A 14 7.87 -3.78 8.98
CA SER A 14 7.86 -5.15 9.50
C SER A 14 8.84 -5.38 10.67
N ASN A 15 9.75 -4.43 10.92
CA ASN A 15 10.77 -4.51 11.98
C ASN A 15 10.38 -3.87 13.32
N ILE A 16 9.19 -3.28 13.44
CA ILE A 16 8.76 -2.64 14.70
C ILE A 16 7.92 -3.61 15.56
N GLY A 17 7.96 -3.45 16.88
CA GLY A 17 7.18 -4.31 17.81
C GLY A 17 5.68 -4.35 17.50
N ALA A 18 5.09 -3.19 17.16
CA ALA A 18 3.66 -3.09 16.83
C ALA A 18 3.22 -3.98 15.65
N PHE A 19 4.11 -4.24 14.68
CA PHE A 19 3.84 -5.21 13.61
C PHE A 19 3.63 -6.61 14.19
N HIS A 20 4.56 -7.06 15.03
CA HIS A 20 4.51 -8.39 15.64
C HIS A 20 3.30 -8.54 16.58
N GLU A 21 3.06 -7.54 17.42
CA GLU A 21 1.92 -7.50 18.35
C GLU A 21 0.57 -7.53 17.63
N GLY A 22 0.42 -6.71 16.58
CA GLY A 22 -0.80 -6.61 15.79
C GLY A 22 -1.14 -7.90 15.06
N LEU A 23 -0.16 -8.54 14.42
CA LEU A 23 -0.36 -9.81 13.72
C LEU A 23 -0.74 -10.93 14.71
N ASN A 24 -0.05 -11.04 15.85
CA ASN A 24 -0.36 -12.03 16.87
C ASN A 24 -1.79 -11.87 17.41
N LEU A 25 -2.20 -10.63 17.73
CA LEU A 25 -3.52 -10.33 18.24
C LEU A 25 -4.64 -10.67 17.23
N ALA A 26 -4.41 -10.31 15.96
CA ALA A 26 -5.34 -10.63 14.88
C ALA A 26 -5.49 -12.16 14.69
N ALA A 27 -4.39 -12.91 14.83
CA ALA A 27 -4.40 -14.37 14.69
C ALA A 27 -5.20 -15.04 15.82
N ILE A 28 -4.93 -14.70 17.09
CA ILE A 28 -5.62 -15.33 18.23
C ILE A 28 -7.13 -15.03 18.25
N TRP A 29 -7.54 -13.86 17.77
CA TRP A 29 -8.95 -13.46 17.71
C TRP A 29 -9.63 -13.81 16.39
N LYS A 30 -8.88 -14.38 15.43
CA LYS A 30 -9.35 -14.67 14.07
C LYS A 30 -10.04 -13.47 13.41
N LEU A 31 -9.43 -12.29 13.54
CA LEU A 31 -10.00 -11.06 13.00
C LEU A 31 -10.05 -11.10 11.47
N PRO A 32 -11.07 -10.49 10.84
CA PRO A 32 -11.14 -10.33 9.39
C PRO A 32 -10.21 -9.19 8.94
N VAL A 33 -8.90 -9.42 8.97
CA VAL A 33 -7.88 -8.41 8.63
C VAL A 33 -6.88 -8.96 7.61
N ILE A 34 -6.56 -8.16 6.60
CA ILE A 34 -5.49 -8.44 5.65
C ILE A 34 -4.34 -7.47 5.92
N PHE A 35 -3.16 -8.01 6.12
CA PHE A 35 -1.91 -7.26 6.23
C PHE A 35 -1.20 -7.33 4.88
N ILE A 36 -0.92 -6.18 4.26
CA ILE A 36 -0.22 -6.11 2.97
C ILE A 36 1.10 -5.37 3.18
N CYS A 37 2.19 -6.11 3.07
CA CYS A 37 3.54 -5.56 3.00
C CYS A 37 3.82 -5.13 1.57
N ASP A 38 3.80 -3.82 1.31
CA ASP A 38 4.25 -3.20 0.06
C ASP A 38 5.78 -3.13 0.06
N ASN A 39 6.42 -4.26 -0.28
CA ASN A 39 7.85 -4.43 -0.19
C ASN A 39 8.54 -3.83 -1.42
N ASN A 40 9.09 -2.63 -1.26
CA ASN A 40 9.85 -1.94 -2.31
C ASN A 40 11.37 -2.14 -2.17
N VAL A 41 11.80 -3.08 -1.33
CA VAL A 41 13.20 -3.46 -1.04
C VAL A 41 13.95 -2.45 -0.15
N TYR A 42 13.35 -1.32 0.22
CA TYR A 42 13.99 -0.25 1.01
C TYR A 42 13.15 0.32 2.17
N GLY A 43 13.65 0.12 3.38
CA GLY A 43 13.24 0.84 4.58
C GLY A 43 13.88 2.23 4.60
N GLU A 44 13.18 3.22 4.06
CA GLU A 44 13.69 4.56 3.74
C GLU A 44 14.91 4.49 2.80
N TYR A 45 16.11 4.48 3.38
CA TYR A 45 17.43 4.45 2.75
C TYR A 45 18.12 3.09 2.86
N SER A 46 17.66 2.23 3.78
CA SER A 46 18.29 0.94 4.07
C SER A 46 17.68 -0.14 3.21
N ARG A 47 18.49 -0.86 2.43
CA ARG A 47 18.03 -2.06 1.74
C ARG A 47 17.56 -3.08 2.77
N ILE A 48 16.41 -3.72 2.55
CA ILE A 48 15.77 -4.56 3.57
C ILE A 48 16.70 -5.64 4.16
N GLN A 49 17.52 -6.26 3.31
CA GLN A 49 18.51 -7.29 3.68
C GLN A 49 19.59 -6.82 4.67
N THR A 50 19.82 -5.50 4.82
CA THR A 50 20.79 -4.98 5.80
C THR A 50 20.21 -4.84 7.20
N THR A 51 18.88 -4.91 7.33
CA THR A 51 18.16 -4.75 8.60
C THR A 51 17.34 -5.98 8.97
N THR A 52 17.09 -6.87 8.01
CA THR A 52 16.24 -8.04 8.16
C THR A 52 16.95 -9.28 7.62
N PRO A 53 17.16 -10.33 8.45
CA PRO A 53 17.86 -11.54 8.02
C PRO A 53 17.00 -12.52 7.20
N ILE A 54 15.68 -12.32 7.15
CA ILE A 54 14.76 -13.12 6.35
C ILE A 54 14.57 -12.45 5.00
N GLU A 55 14.70 -13.22 3.92
CA GLU A 55 14.53 -12.72 2.55
C GLU A 55 13.06 -12.39 2.24
N ASP A 56 12.18 -13.37 2.45
CA ASP A 56 10.74 -13.25 2.19
C ASP A 56 9.99 -12.84 3.46
N LEU A 57 9.57 -11.59 3.52
CA LEU A 57 8.96 -11.00 4.72
C LEU A 57 7.62 -11.64 5.10
N HIS A 58 6.89 -12.20 4.14
CA HIS A 58 5.64 -12.92 4.44
C HIS A 58 5.86 -14.12 5.38
N MET A 59 7.05 -14.73 5.40
CA MET A 59 7.35 -15.87 6.28
C MET A 59 7.32 -15.49 7.77
N ARG A 60 7.39 -14.19 8.13
CA ARG A 60 7.21 -13.75 9.51
C ARG A 60 5.86 -14.15 10.10
N ALA A 61 4.84 -14.35 9.27
CA ALA A 61 3.51 -14.78 9.71
C ALA A 61 3.48 -16.22 10.26
N GLU A 62 4.46 -17.07 9.92
CA GLU A 62 4.58 -18.43 10.47
C GLU A 62 4.65 -18.43 12.01
N SER A 63 5.32 -17.42 12.58
CA SER A 63 5.45 -17.27 14.03
C SER A 63 4.12 -17.06 14.76
N TYR A 64 3.05 -16.70 14.03
CA TYR A 64 1.70 -16.49 14.58
C TYR A 64 0.70 -17.54 14.09
N ASN A 65 1.17 -18.59 13.40
CA ASN A 65 0.32 -19.56 12.71
C ASN A 65 -0.72 -18.86 11.79
N MET A 66 -0.28 -17.79 11.11
CA MET A 66 -1.10 -16.98 10.22
C MET A 66 -0.81 -17.35 8.75
N PRO A 67 -1.85 -17.59 7.93
CA PRO A 67 -1.69 -17.77 6.49
C PRO A 67 -0.97 -16.60 5.83
N HIS A 68 -0.10 -16.91 4.87
CA HIS A 68 0.68 -15.90 4.19
C HIS A 68 1.12 -16.33 2.79
N PHE A 69 1.42 -15.37 1.94
CA PHE A 69 2.05 -15.61 0.64
C PHE A 69 2.68 -14.33 0.08
N SER A 70 3.63 -14.47 -0.84
CA SER A 70 4.08 -13.37 -1.69
C SER A 70 3.31 -13.34 -3.01
N LEU A 71 3.17 -12.15 -3.58
CA LEU A 71 2.73 -11.93 -4.95
C LEU A 71 3.63 -10.91 -5.65
N ASP A 72 3.54 -10.87 -6.98
CA ASP A 72 4.19 -9.81 -7.75
C ASP A 72 3.38 -8.53 -7.63
N GLY A 73 3.92 -7.54 -6.92
CA GLY A 73 3.29 -6.23 -6.72
C GLY A 73 3.31 -5.35 -7.98
N MET A 74 4.04 -5.74 -9.02
CA MET A 74 4.07 -5.08 -10.33
C MET A 74 3.06 -5.69 -11.32
N ASP A 75 2.29 -6.70 -10.92
CA ASP A 75 1.23 -7.31 -11.71
C ASP A 75 -0.14 -7.05 -11.06
N VAL A 76 -0.93 -6.19 -11.70
CA VAL A 76 -2.26 -5.78 -11.21
C VAL A 76 -3.21 -6.98 -11.05
N SER A 77 -3.11 -7.97 -11.94
CA SER A 77 -3.96 -9.17 -11.89
C SER A 77 -3.55 -10.08 -10.74
N ALA A 78 -2.25 -10.24 -10.50
CA ALA A 78 -1.74 -11.00 -9.36
C ALA A 78 -2.15 -10.37 -8.02
N VAL A 79 -2.02 -9.04 -7.90
CA VAL A 79 -2.49 -8.28 -6.73
C VAL A 79 -3.99 -8.47 -6.53
N GLN A 80 -4.79 -8.30 -7.58
CA GLN A 80 -6.25 -8.43 -7.50
C GLN A 80 -6.69 -9.83 -7.07
N ALA A 81 -6.11 -10.88 -7.66
CA ALA A 81 -6.43 -12.27 -7.34
C ALA A 81 -6.04 -12.63 -5.90
N GLY A 82 -4.80 -12.29 -5.49
CA GLY A 82 -4.30 -12.60 -4.15
C GLY A 82 -5.08 -11.87 -3.05
N VAL A 83 -5.36 -10.57 -3.25
CA VAL A 83 -6.15 -9.81 -2.28
C VAL A 83 -7.59 -10.33 -2.22
N ALA A 84 -8.20 -10.69 -3.36
CA ALA A 84 -9.55 -11.26 -3.38
C ALA A 84 -9.65 -12.57 -2.59
N GLU A 85 -8.67 -13.46 -2.72
CA GLU A 85 -8.59 -14.71 -1.96
C GLU A 85 -8.51 -14.44 -0.44
N ALA A 86 -7.63 -13.51 -0.04
CA ALA A 86 -7.48 -13.13 1.37
C ALA A 86 -8.75 -12.46 1.93
N VAL A 87 -9.46 -11.65 1.13
CA VAL A 87 -10.76 -11.06 1.50
C VAL A 87 -11.80 -12.15 1.74
N GLU A 88 -11.91 -13.12 0.84
CA GLU A 88 -12.89 -14.20 0.98
C GLU A 88 -12.62 -15.05 2.23
N ARG A 89 -11.34 -15.36 2.48
CA ARG A 89 -10.91 -16.03 3.70
C ARG A 89 -11.27 -15.24 4.96
N ALA A 90 -10.95 -13.94 4.98
CA ALA A 90 -11.23 -13.08 6.13
C ALA A 90 -12.74 -13.02 6.42
N ARG A 91 -13.57 -12.85 5.37
CA ARG A 91 -15.04 -12.79 5.49
C ARG A 91 -15.67 -14.08 5.96
N SER A 92 -15.15 -15.23 5.52
CA SER A 92 -15.62 -16.56 5.91
C SER A 92 -15.17 -17.00 7.31
N GLY A 93 -14.46 -16.14 8.06
CA GLY A 93 -13.99 -16.44 9.41
C GLY A 93 -12.70 -17.27 9.44
N GLY A 94 -11.98 -17.35 8.32
CA GLY A 94 -10.66 -17.97 8.22
C GLY A 94 -9.55 -17.19 8.94
N GLY A 95 -9.86 -16.01 9.49
CA GLY A 95 -8.92 -15.15 10.21
C GLY A 95 -8.02 -14.34 9.27
N PRO A 96 -6.94 -13.76 9.81
CA PRO A 96 -6.12 -12.83 9.05
C PRO A 96 -5.19 -13.51 8.04
N THR A 97 -4.66 -12.72 7.12
CA THR A 97 -3.63 -13.15 6.14
C THR A 97 -2.56 -12.08 6.00
N LEU A 98 -1.29 -12.48 5.91
CA LEU A 98 -0.17 -11.61 5.54
C LEU A 98 0.21 -11.80 4.06
N ILE A 99 0.12 -10.75 3.27
CA ILE A 99 0.52 -10.72 1.87
C ILE A 99 1.79 -9.87 1.74
N GLU A 100 2.81 -10.38 1.07
CA GLU A 100 3.95 -9.57 0.63
C GLU A 100 3.83 -9.26 -0.86
N ALA A 101 3.54 -8.01 -1.18
CA ALA A 101 3.54 -7.50 -2.54
C ALA A 101 4.95 -7.03 -2.90
N LYS A 102 5.67 -7.79 -3.72
CA LYS A 102 7.03 -7.44 -4.15
C LYS A 102 6.96 -6.40 -5.26
N THR A 103 7.39 -5.18 -4.97
CA THR A 103 7.25 -4.01 -5.84
C THR A 103 8.54 -3.16 -5.85
N TYR A 104 8.47 -1.94 -6.39
CA TYR A 104 9.58 -1.01 -6.34
C TYR A 104 9.14 0.45 -6.29
N ARG A 105 9.88 1.28 -5.52
CA ARG A 105 9.65 2.72 -5.43
C ARG A 105 10.50 3.45 -6.48
N PHE A 106 9.88 3.95 -7.55
CA PHE A 106 10.64 4.62 -8.62
C PHE A 106 11.32 5.92 -8.17
N ALA A 107 10.63 6.76 -7.40
CA ALA A 107 11.21 7.97 -6.81
C ALA A 107 12.02 7.68 -5.53
N GLY A 108 12.80 8.67 -5.06
CA GLY A 108 13.39 8.63 -3.73
C GLY A 108 12.34 8.55 -2.62
N HIS A 109 12.79 8.31 -1.38
CA HIS A 109 11.93 8.19 -0.20
C HIS A 109 11.08 9.45 0.04
N SER A 110 11.66 10.61 -0.22
CA SER A 110 11.00 11.91 -0.11
C SER A 110 11.29 12.76 -1.34
N ARG A 111 10.62 13.92 -1.45
CA ARG A 111 10.82 14.85 -2.58
C ARG A 111 12.26 15.32 -2.77
N ALA A 112 13.06 15.33 -1.70
CA ALA A 112 14.45 15.75 -1.73
C ALA A 112 15.44 14.57 -1.83
N ASP A 113 14.96 13.33 -1.73
CA ASP A 113 15.81 12.15 -1.78
C ASP A 113 16.19 11.81 -3.22
N GLN A 114 17.49 11.81 -3.49
CA GLN A 114 18.08 11.46 -4.79
C GLN A 114 18.29 9.95 -4.98
N ALA A 115 18.03 9.13 -3.96
CA ALA A 115 18.13 7.68 -4.00
C ALA A 115 19.53 7.11 -4.28
N LEU A 116 20.60 7.82 -3.85
CA LEU A 116 22.01 7.46 -4.12
C LEU A 116 22.48 6.14 -3.48
N TYR A 117 21.68 5.56 -2.58
CA TYR A 117 21.94 4.27 -1.92
C TYR A 117 21.55 3.08 -2.80
N ARG A 118 20.86 3.29 -3.93
CA ARG A 118 20.47 2.22 -4.85
C ARG A 118 21.66 1.78 -5.69
N PRO A 119 21.85 0.46 -5.91
CA PRO A 119 22.80 -0.03 -6.89
C PRO A 119 22.50 0.51 -8.29
N ALA A 120 23.55 0.79 -9.07
CA ALA A 120 23.41 1.22 -10.46
C ALA A 120 22.67 0.16 -11.29
N GLY A 121 21.74 0.58 -12.15
CA GLY A 121 20.97 -0.33 -13.01
C GLY A 121 19.76 -0.97 -12.32
N GLU A 122 19.57 -0.78 -11.00
CA GLU A 122 18.44 -1.38 -10.29
C GLU A 122 17.11 -0.73 -10.69
N LEU A 123 17.04 0.61 -10.67
CA LEU A 123 15.84 1.34 -11.05
C LEU A 123 15.43 1.06 -12.51
N GLU A 124 16.40 1.03 -13.41
CA GLU A 124 16.18 0.80 -14.84
C GLU A 124 15.49 -0.54 -15.09
N LYS A 125 15.95 -1.61 -14.41
CA LYS A 125 15.33 -2.94 -14.48
C LYS A 125 13.89 -2.95 -13.99
N TRP A 126 13.59 -2.21 -12.92
CA TRP A 126 12.23 -2.13 -12.39
C TRP A 126 11.31 -1.28 -13.26
N LEU A 127 11.83 -0.24 -13.93
CA LEU A 127 11.06 0.59 -14.88
C LEU A 127 10.65 -0.17 -16.15
N GLU A 128 11.40 -1.20 -16.55
CA GLU A 128 10.99 -2.11 -17.63
C GLU A 128 9.70 -2.86 -17.30
N ARG A 129 9.39 -3.01 -16.00
CA ARG A 129 8.21 -3.71 -15.48
C ARG A 129 7.16 -2.77 -14.90
N ASP A 130 7.17 -1.49 -15.28
CA ASP A 130 6.18 -0.50 -14.83
C ASP A 130 4.74 -1.05 -14.97
N PRO A 131 4.00 -1.24 -13.86
CA PRO A 131 2.71 -1.93 -13.86
C PRO A 131 1.69 -1.21 -14.74
N ILE A 132 1.80 0.11 -14.92
CA ILE A 132 0.92 0.87 -15.81
C ILE A 132 1.19 0.46 -17.25
N LYS A 133 2.45 0.50 -17.69
CA LYS A 133 2.82 0.17 -19.08
C LYS A 133 2.55 -1.30 -19.41
N VAL A 134 2.88 -2.19 -18.48
CA VAL A 134 2.63 -3.63 -18.64
C VAL A 134 1.13 -3.89 -18.80
N THR A 135 0.30 -3.27 -17.97
CA THR A 135 -1.16 -3.40 -18.04
C THR A 135 -1.74 -2.76 -19.30
N GLU A 136 -1.31 -1.54 -19.67
CA GLU A 136 -1.72 -0.87 -20.91
C GLU A 136 -1.46 -1.76 -22.13
N ASN A 137 -0.24 -2.31 -22.24
CA ASN A 137 0.15 -3.18 -23.36
C ASN A 137 -0.67 -4.47 -23.40
N ALA A 138 -0.94 -5.09 -22.24
CA ALA A 138 -1.76 -6.30 -22.17
C ALA A 138 -3.20 -6.02 -22.64
N LEU A 139 -3.82 -4.95 -22.16
CA LEU A 139 -5.19 -4.58 -22.54
C LEU A 139 -5.31 -4.16 -24.01
N ILE A 140 -4.29 -3.53 -24.59
CA ILE A 140 -4.23 -3.25 -26.03
C ILE A 140 -4.14 -4.55 -26.82
N ALA A 141 -3.28 -5.49 -26.40
CA ALA A 141 -3.12 -6.78 -27.07
C ALA A 141 -4.42 -7.61 -27.06
N GLU A 142 -5.23 -7.47 -26.02
CA GLU A 142 -6.56 -8.07 -25.90
C GLU A 142 -7.67 -7.31 -26.65
N GLY A 143 -7.36 -6.13 -27.22
CA GLY A 143 -8.32 -5.28 -27.91
C GLY A 143 -9.33 -4.59 -26.97
N LEU A 144 -9.05 -4.55 -25.67
CA LEU A 144 -9.88 -3.91 -24.65
C LEU A 144 -9.59 -2.40 -24.54
N LEU A 145 -8.39 -1.97 -24.93
CA LEU A 145 -7.99 -0.56 -25.00
C LEU A 145 -7.35 -0.22 -26.33
N THR A 146 -7.43 1.06 -26.70
CA THR A 146 -6.68 1.66 -27.80
C THR A 146 -5.74 2.74 -27.27
N LEU A 147 -4.68 3.06 -28.02
CA LEU A 147 -3.79 4.18 -27.68
C LEU A 147 -4.56 5.50 -27.54
N GLU A 148 -5.55 5.73 -28.40
CA GLU A 148 -6.43 6.90 -28.32
C GLU A 148 -7.19 6.95 -27.00
N SER A 149 -7.83 5.84 -26.60
CA SER A 149 -8.56 5.77 -25.32
C SER A 149 -7.66 6.00 -24.10
N ILE A 150 -6.41 5.56 -24.16
CA ILE A 150 -5.42 5.78 -23.08
C ILE A 150 -5.07 7.25 -22.98
N GLU A 151 -4.81 7.92 -24.10
CA GLU A 151 -4.51 9.35 -24.11
C GLU A 151 -5.71 10.20 -23.67
N GLU A 152 -6.93 9.80 -24.03
CA GLU A 152 -8.17 10.40 -23.50
C GLU A 152 -8.28 10.26 -21.98
N MET A 153 -8.01 9.06 -21.43
CA MET A 153 -8.00 8.82 -19.99
C MET A 153 -6.96 9.69 -19.28
N LYS A 154 -5.74 9.79 -19.83
CA LYS A 154 -4.67 10.64 -19.28
C LYS A 154 -5.05 12.12 -19.30
N ALA A 155 -5.63 12.60 -20.40
CA ALA A 155 -6.10 13.98 -20.51
C ALA A 155 -7.22 14.29 -19.51
N SER A 156 -8.19 13.38 -19.36
CA SER A 156 -9.28 13.49 -18.40
C SER A 156 -8.78 13.50 -16.94
N MET A 157 -7.81 12.64 -16.62
CA MET A 157 -7.20 12.59 -15.30
C MET A 157 -6.43 13.88 -14.99
N LYS A 158 -5.71 14.44 -15.98
CA LYS A 158 -5.03 15.74 -15.81
C LYS A 158 -6.01 16.85 -15.45
N VAL A 159 -7.13 16.95 -16.16
CA VAL A 159 -8.19 17.94 -15.83
C VAL A 159 -8.74 17.73 -14.42
N THR A 160 -8.90 16.48 -14.00
CA THR A 160 -9.34 16.14 -12.64
C THR A 160 -8.34 16.61 -11.59
N ILE A 161 -7.05 16.33 -11.79
CA ILE A 161 -5.97 16.76 -10.89
C ILE A 161 -5.89 18.29 -10.81
N GLU A 162 -5.96 18.99 -11.95
CA GLU A 162 -5.94 20.46 -11.98
C GLU A 162 -7.09 21.09 -11.19
N LYS A 163 -8.30 20.51 -11.28
CA LYS A 163 -9.45 20.93 -10.46
C LYS A 163 -9.22 20.72 -8.97
N VAL A 164 -8.70 19.55 -8.58
CA VAL A 164 -8.39 19.26 -7.17
C VAL A 164 -7.34 20.25 -6.64
N ILE A 165 -6.27 20.51 -7.41
CA ILE A 165 -5.25 21.50 -7.04
C ILE A 165 -5.88 22.88 -6.86
N ALA A 166 -6.72 23.33 -7.80
CA ALA A 166 -7.38 24.63 -7.69
C ALA A 166 -8.27 24.72 -6.44
N THR A 167 -9.02 23.67 -6.11
CA THR A 167 -9.82 23.60 -4.89
C THR A 167 -8.94 23.67 -3.63
N CYS A 168 -7.85 22.91 -3.57
CA CYS A 168 -6.94 22.91 -2.43
C CYS A 168 -6.24 24.25 -2.23
N VAL A 169 -5.79 24.90 -3.31
CA VAL A 169 -5.11 26.21 -3.26
C VAL A 169 -6.08 27.33 -2.89
N ALA A 170 -7.35 27.24 -3.32
CA ALA A 170 -8.38 28.22 -2.98
C ALA A 170 -9.00 27.98 -1.59
N ALA A 171 -8.69 26.86 -0.92
CA ALA A 171 -9.21 26.59 0.41
C ALA A 171 -8.70 27.65 1.40
N PRO A 172 -9.55 28.11 2.33
CA PRO A 172 -9.11 29.07 3.34
C PRO A 172 -8.05 28.43 4.24
N GLU A 173 -7.05 29.23 4.63
CA GLU A 173 -6.11 28.83 5.67
C GLU A 173 -6.88 28.48 6.97
N PRO A 174 -6.47 27.44 7.69
CA PRO A 174 -7.08 27.12 8.97
C PRO A 174 -6.88 28.28 9.95
N LEU A 175 -7.89 28.53 10.79
CA LEU A 175 -7.77 29.54 11.85
C LEU A 175 -6.79 29.03 12.92
N LEU A 176 -6.10 29.95 13.60
CA LEU A 176 -5.26 29.59 14.75
C LEU A 176 -6.05 28.78 15.81
N ALA A 177 -7.33 29.11 16.01
CA ALA A 177 -8.19 28.40 16.96
C ALA A 177 -8.39 26.91 16.60
N SER A 178 -8.31 26.53 15.32
CA SER A 178 -8.47 25.15 14.86
C SER A 178 -7.38 24.23 15.40
N MET A 179 -6.24 24.76 15.89
CA MET A 179 -5.21 23.95 16.57
C MET A 179 -5.69 23.31 17.87
N PHE A 180 -6.80 23.81 18.45
CA PHE A 180 -7.38 23.28 19.70
C PHE A 180 -8.62 22.41 19.45
N GLU A 181 -9.06 22.29 18.20
CA GLU A 181 -10.16 21.42 17.81
C GLU A 181 -9.70 19.96 17.74
N ASN A 182 -10.62 19.01 17.90
CA ASN A 182 -10.38 17.56 17.80
C ASN A 182 -9.38 16.96 18.81
N ILE A 183 -8.95 17.71 19.83
CA ILE A 183 -8.14 17.17 20.94
C ILE A 183 -8.99 16.27 21.84
N TRP A 184 -10.22 16.70 22.12
CA TRP A 184 -11.20 15.98 22.91
C TRP A 184 -12.56 16.01 22.21
N THR A 185 -13.40 15.01 22.49
CA THR A 185 -14.82 15.10 22.14
C THR A 185 -15.44 16.29 22.88
N PRO A 186 -16.29 17.11 22.25
CA PRO A 186 -16.96 18.19 22.96
C PRO A 186 -17.68 17.67 24.20
N ALA A 187 -17.59 18.40 25.33
CA ALA A 187 -18.33 18.04 26.53
C ALA A 187 -19.83 17.98 26.19
N LYS A 188 -20.50 16.88 26.56
CA LYS A 188 -21.97 16.80 26.44
C LYS A 188 -22.57 17.95 27.24
N ALA A 189 -23.34 18.84 26.59
CA ALA A 189 -24.08 19.87 27.29
C ALA A 189 -24.94 19.22 28.36
N SER A 190 -24.82 19.66 29.62
CA SER A 190 -25.68 19.19 30.70
C SER A 190 -27.14 19.47 30.31
N GLN A 191 -27.95 18.42 30.17
CA GLN A 191 -29.39 18.60 30.07
C GLN A 191 -29.88 19.16 31.40
N SER A 192 -30.24 20.45 31.41
CA SER A 192 -30.95 21.10 32.51
C SER A 192 -32.44 20.82 32.41
#